data_AF-A0A2W0BEU0-F1
#
_entry.id   AF-A0A2W0BEU0-F1
#
_cell.length_a   1.000
_cell.length_b   1.000
_cell.length_c   1.000
_cell.angle_alpha   90.00
_cell.angle_beta   90.00
_cell.angle_gamma   90.00
#
_symmetry.space_group_name_H-M   'P 1'
#
loop_
_entity.id
_entity.type
_entity.pdbx_description
1 polymer ?
#
loop_
_entity_poly.entity_id
_entity_poly.type
_entity_poly.pdbx_seq_one_letter_code
_entity_poly.pdbx_strand_id
1 'polypeptide(L)'
;MSQTSQNKEPEKRSQLEIEQEEENRKIRRLQLMMNMVMSVLAQDEDLTLEQASEMIANAKTAALAMFPDKELAYDLIYRPRFQRLLNERFRLQ
;
A
#
# COMPACT_ATOMS: atom_id res chain seq x y z
N MET A 1 -25.69 -36.72 39.21
CA MET A 1 -26.02 -36.64 37.77
C MET A 1 -25.35 -35.40 37.22
N SER A 2 -24.45 -35.61 36.27
CA SER A 2 -23.45 -34.67 35.79
C SER A 2 -24.08 -33.50 35.03
N GLN A 3 -23.81 -32.27 35.49
CA GLN A 3 -23.85 -31.10 34.61
C GLN A 3 -22.45 -30.96 34.02
N THR A 4 -22.29 -31.54 32.84
CA THR A 4 -21.10 -31.44 32.02
C THR A 4 -20.97 -30.00 31.52
N SER A 5 -19.91 -29.35 31.99
CA SER A 5 -19.14 -28.28 31.36
C SER A 5 -19.68 -27.74 30.03
N GLN A 6 -20.31 -26.57 30.08
CA GLN A 6 -20.43 -25.70 28.92
C GLN A 6 -19.14 -24.86 28.74
N ASN A 7 -18.77 -24.66 27.48
CA ASN A 7 -17.80 -23.69 26.96
C ASN A 7 -16.30 -23.94 27.20
N LYS A 8 -15.74 -24.83 26.39
CA LYS A 8 -14.46 -24.63 25.68
C LYS A 8 -14.85 -24.61 24.18
N GLU A 9 -14.48 -23.70 23.28
CA GLU A 9 -13.27 -22.90 23.07
C GLU A 9 -13.62 -21.70 22.16
N PRO A 10 -13.12 -20.48 22.40
CA PRO A 10 -13.09 -19.40 21.40
C PRO A 10 -11.85 -19.45 20.48
N GLU A 11 -11.05 -20.52 20.49
CA GLU A 11 -9.62 -20.47 20.09
C GLU A 11 -9.28 -20.81 18.62
N LYS A 12 -10.25 -21.07 17.74
CA LYS A 12 -9.97 -21.32 16.31
C LYS A 12 -10.53 -20.21 15.42
N ARG A 13 -9.95 -19.01 15.46
CA ARG A 13 -9.87 -18.24 14.20
C ARG A 13 -9.06 -19.10 13.24
N SER A 14 -9.59 -19.37 12.05
CA SER A 14 -8.85 -20.18 11.09
C SER A 14 -7.57 -19.44 10.69
N GLN A 15 -6.44 -20.14 10.53
CA GLN A 15 -5.16 -19.51 10.12
C GLN A 15 -5.32 -18.68 8.83
N LEU A 16 -6.26 -19.09 7.96
CA LEU A 16 -6.67 -18.39 6.74
C LEU A 16 -7.30 -17.02 7.02
N GLU A 17 -8.13 -16.88 8.05
CA GLU A 17 -8.72 -15.58 8.44
C GLU A 17 -7.65 -14.61 8.92
N ILE A 18 -6.67 -15.10 9.69
CA ILE A 18 -5.56 -14.28 10.21
C ILE A 18 -4.70 -13.78 9.04
N GLU A 19 -4.35 -14.67 8.11
CA GLU A 19 -3.58 -14.31 6.91
C GLU A 19 -4.33 -13.28 6.04
N GLN A 20 -5.63 -13.46 5.82
CA GLN A 20 -6.45 -12.49 5.09
C GLN A 20 -6.58 -11.14 5.81
N GLU A 21 -6.71 -11.13 7.13
CA GLU A 21 -6.71 -9.90 7.92
C GLU A 21 -5.37 -9.16 7.77
N GLU A 22 -4.25 -9.87 7.82
CA GLU A 22 -2.92 -9.28 7.62
C GLU A 22 -2.72 -8.72 6.21
N GLU A 23 -3.12 -9.46 5.17
CA GLU A 23 -3.09 -8.97 3.78
C GLU A 23 -3.93 -7.70 3.62
N ASN A 24 -5.16 -7.70 4.13
CA ASN A 24 -6.04 -6.54 4.10
C ASN A 24 -5.43 -5.33 4.83
N ARG A 25 -4.73 -5.56 5.95
CA ARG A 25 -3.99 -4.50 6.66
C ARG A 25 -2.85 -3.95 5.82
N LYS A 26 -2.06 -4.81 5.15
CA LYS A 26 -1.00 -4.38 4.24
C LYS A 26 -1.55 -3.57 3.08
N ILE A 27 -2.67 -3.98 2.48
CA ILE A 27 -3.32 -3.26 1.37
C ILE A 27 -3.76 -1.86 1.83
N ARG A 28 -4.44 -1.75 2.97
CA ARG A 28 -4.87 -0.46 3.53
C ARG A 28 -3.68 0.46 3.82
N ARG A 29 -2.60 -0.09 4.38
CA ARG A 29 -1.35 0.66 4.64
C ARG A 29 -0.72 1.16 3.33
N LEU A 30 -0.65 0.32 2.31
CA LEU A 30 -0.14 0.68 0.99
C LEU A 30 -0.99 1.80 0.37
N GLN A 31 -2.31 1.68 0.40
CA GLN A 31 -3.22 2.70 -0.12
C GLN A 31 -3.02 4.06 0.57
N LEU A 32 -2.92 4.06 1.91
CA LEU A 32 -2.67 5.28 2.67
C LEU A 32 -1.34 5.92 2.27
N MET A 33 -0.26 5.14 2.22
CA MET A 33 1.07 5.59 1.81
C MET A 33 1.06 6.17 0.39
N MET A 34 0.41 5.50 -0.57
CA MET A 34 0.32 5.97 -1.94
C MET A 34 -0.47 7.27 -2.06
N ASN A 35 -1.57 7.39 -1.31
CA ASN A 35 -2.35 8.63 -1.26
C ASN A 35 -1.52 9.79 -0.68
N MET A 36 -0.71 9.52 0.35
CA MET A 36 0.19 10.54 0.92
C MET A 36 1.24 10.98 -0.11
N VAL A 37 1.89 10.04 -0.80
CA VAL A 37 2.88 10.37 -1.84
C VAL A 37 2.23 11.19 -2.96
N MET A 38 1.04 10.79 -3.44
CA MET A 38 0.31 11.57 -4.45
C MET A 38 -0.06 12.97 -3.95
N SER A 39 -0.46 13.10 -2.68
CA SER A 39 -0.79 14.39 -2.07
C SER A 39 0.42 15.33 -2.05
N VAL A 40 1.59 14.85 -1.62
CA VAL A 40 2.82 15.66 -1.60
C VAL A 40 3.25 16.05 -3.01
N LEU A 41 3.25 15.08 -3.95
CA LEU A 41 3.57 15.34 -5.35
C LEU A 41 2.66 16.39 -5.98
N ALA A 42 1.40 16.50 -5.54
CA ALA A 42 0.44 17.45 -6.08
C ALA A 42 0.47 18.83 -5.42
N GLN A 43 0.79 18.91 -4.12
CA GLN A 43 0.54 20.11 -3.31
C GLN A 43 1.78 20.90 -2.92
N ASP A 44 2.91 20.23 -2.73
CA ASP A 44 4.17 20.92 -2.41
C ASP A 44 4.62 21.67 -3.66
N GLU A 45 4.78 22.99 -3.69
CA GLU A 45 5.20 23.73 -4.90
C GLU A 45 6.73 23.72 -5.10
N ASP A 46 7.49 23.57 -4.01
CA ASP A 46 8.96 23.65 -3.99
C ASP A 46 9.63 22.32 -4.33
N LEU A 47 8.88 21.21 -4.28
CA LEU A 47 9.39 19.88 -4.61
C LEU A 47 9.95 19.82 -6.04
N THR A 48 11.22 19.43 -6.16
CA THR A 48 11.92 19.30 -7.43
C THR A 48 11.59 17.99 -8.13
N LEU A 49 11.87 17.91 -9.43
CA LEU A 49 11.68 16.67 -10.20
C LEU A 49 12.51 15.50 -9.64
N GLU A 50 13.72 15.78 -9.16
CA GLU A 50 14.61 14.78 -8.56
C GLU A 50 14.00 14.22 -7.27
N GLN A 51 13.56 15.09 -6.36
CA GLN A 51 12.91 14.69 -5.11
C GLN A 51 11.61 13.92 -5.38
N ALA A 52 10.80 14.39 -6.34
CA ALA A 52 9.59 13.70 -6.77
C ALA A 52 9.88 12.29 -7.29
N SER A 53 10.93 12.14 -8.10
CA SER A 53 11.36 10.84 -8.63
C SER A 53 11.86 9.91 -7.54
N GLU A 54 12.64 10.43 -6.59
CA GLU A 54 13.12 9.69 -5.43
C GLU A 54 11.96 9.21 -4.54
N MET A 55 10.96 10.07 -4.30
CA MET A 55 9.76 9.69 -3.54
C MET A 55 9.00 8.54 -4.21
N ILE A 56 8.84 8.58 -5.54
CA ILE A 56 8.17 7.50 -6.29
C ILE A 56 8.98 6.20 -6.20
N ALA A 57 10.30 6.28 -6.34
CA ALA A 57 11.19 5.12 -6.20
C ALA A 57 11.10 4.50 -4.80
N ASN A 58 11.15 5.32 -3.75
CA ASN A 58 11.01 4.87 -2.37
C ASN A 58 9.63 4.26 -2.10
N ALA A 59 8.56 4.84 -2.67
CA ALA A 59 7.21 4.30 -2.58
C ALA A 59 7.10 2.92 -3.26
N LYS A 60 7.74 2.73 -4.42
CA LYS A 60 7.82 1.43 -5.10
C LYS A 60 8.56 0.40 -4.23
N THR A 61 9.74 0.75 -3.70
CA THR A 61 10.52 -0.12 -2.81
C THR A 61 9.69 -0.55 -1.60
N ALA A 62 8.98 0.38 -0.95
CA ALA A 62 8.12 0.06 0.18
C ALA A 62 6.94 -0.85 -0.19
N ALA A 63 6.33 -0.65 -1.38
CA ALA A 63 5.26 -1.51 -1.87
C ALA A 63 5.75 -2.95 -2.11
N LEU A 64 6.91 -3.11 -2.75
CA LEU A 64 7.51 -4.41 -3.03
C LEU A 64 8.01 -5.13 -1.77
N ALA A 65 8.42 -4.39 -0.74
CA ALA A 65 8.75 -4.98 0.56
C ALA A 65 7.51 -5.54 1.28
N MET A 66 6.33 -4.93 1.10
CA MET A 66 5.07 -5.45 1.66
C MET A 66 4.48 -6.59 0.82
N PHE A 67 4.70 -6.54 -0.49
CA PHE A 67 4.17 -7.49 -1.47
C PHE A 67 5.27 -7.89 -2.47
N PRO A 68 6.23 -8.73 -2.04
CA PRO A 68 7.17 -9.34 -2.98
C PRO A 68 6.34 -10.09 -4.03
N ASP A 69 6.73 -10.04 -5.30
CA ASP A 69 6.01 -10.63 -6.45
C ASP A 69 4.81 -9.85 -7.00
N LYS A 70 4.49 -8.65 -6.47
CA LYS A 70 3.41 -7.79 -7.00
C LYS A 70 3.89 -6.58 -7.79
N GLU A 71 5.10 -6.64 -8.36
CA GLU A 71 5.68 -5.53 -9.13
C GLU A 71 4.84 -5.16 -10.35
N LEU A 72 4.44 -6.14 -11.16
CA LEU A 72 3.61 -5.87 -12.33
C LEU A 72 2.28 -5.20 -11.94
N ALA A 73 1.66 -5.64 -10.84
CA ALA A 73 0.42 -5.04 -10.35
C ALA A 73 0.65 -3.58 -9.90
N TYR A 74 1.76 -3.32 -9.19
CA TYR A 74 2.15 -1.97 -8.82
C TYR A 74 2.33 -1.08 -10.05
N ASP A 75 3.08 -1.54 -11.04
CA ASP A 75 3.38 -0.76 -12.24
C ASP A 75 2.11 -0.48 -13.06
N LEU A 76 1.17 -1.42 -13.13
CA LEU A 76 -0.11 -1.20 -13.83
C LEU A 76 -1.01 -0.19 -13.12
N ILE A 77 -1.00 -0.16 -11.77
CA ILE A 77 -1.93 0.66 -10.98
C ILE A 77 -1.37 2.07 -10.75
N TYR A 78 -0.09 2.18 -10.38
CA TYR A 78 0.48 3.40 -9.83
C TYR A 78 1.37 4.15 -10.81
N ARG A 79 2.17 3.47 -11.64
CA ARG A 79 3.02 4.11 -12.65
C ARG A 79 2.28 5.11 -13.53
N PRO A 80 1.12 4.80 -14.15
CA PRO A 80 0.41 5.78 -14.98
C PRO A 80 -0.11 6.98 -14.19
N ARG A 81 -0.41 6.81 -12.88
CA ARG A 81 -0.88 7.90 -12.02
C ARG A 81 0.26 8.87 -11.69
N PHE A 82 1.42 8.33 -11.33
CA PHE A 82 2.61 9.13 -11.08
C PHE A 82 3.11 9.84 -12.33
N GLN A 83 3.13 9.16 -13.48
CA GLN A 83 3.52 9.78 -14.75
C GLN A 83 2.63 10.98 -15.07
N ARG A 84 1.30 10.84 -14.89
CA ARG A 84 0.37 11.95 -15.11
C ARG A 84 0.69 13.14 -14.19
N LEU A 85 0.85 12.90 -12.89
CA LEU A 85 1.22 13.92 -11.92
C LEU A 85 2.52 14.63 -12.27
N LEU A 86 3.57 13.88 -12.62
CA LEU A 86 4.86 14.45 -13.00
C LEU A 86 4.76 15.27 -14.28
N ASN A 87 4.04 14.79 -15.30
CA ASN A 87 3.87 15.51 -16.56
C ASN A 87 3.07 16.81 -16.37
N GLU A 88 2.01 16.78 -15.57
CA GLU A 88 1.20 17.97 -15.26
C GLU A 88 2.01 19.03 -14.49
N ARG A 89 2.76 18.60 -13.49
CA ARG A 89 3.51 19.49 -12.61
C ARG A 89 4.78 20.04 -13.23
N PHE A 90 5.59 19.17 -13.85
CA PHE A 90 6.91 19.52 -14.38
C PHE A 90 6.89 19.78 -15.88
N ARG A 91 5.72 19.71 -16.53
CA ARG A 91 5.52 19.95 -17.97
C ARG A 91 6.44 19.08 -18.84
N LEU A 92 6.65 17.84 -18.41
CA LEU A 92 7.39 16.83 -19.15
C LEU A 92 6.51 16.37 -20.31
N GLN A 93 6.79 16.89 -21.51
CA GLN A 93 6.14 16.48 -22.76
C GLN A 93 6.87 15.29 -23.38
#